data_AF-A0A1V5BED5-F1
#
_entry.id   AF-A0A1V5BED5-F1
#
_cell.length_a   1.000
_cell.length_b   1.000
_cell.length_c   1.000
_cell.angle_alpha   90.00
_cell.angle_beta   90.00
_cell.angle_gamma   90.00
#
_symmetry.space_group_name_H-M   'P 1'
#
loop_
_entity.id
_entity.type
_entity.pdbx_description
1 polymer ?
#
loop_
_entity_poly.entity_id
_entity_poly.type
_entity_poly.pdbx_seq_one_letter_code
_entity_poly.pdbx_strand_id
1 'polypeptide(L)'
;MQILKFEEEKRHWQRIFTEALKEDTVIDVGTGPGIVALLFSELGQNVTGVDYSEGMPRNVLKNKEALGLPVNFRIGDAEKLPFAHNSFASNPAIRKKVS
;
A
#
# COMPACT_ATOMS: atom_id res chain seq x y z
N MET A 1 -7.32 17.02 19.58
CA MET A 1 -8.15 17.17 18.35
C MET A 1 -7.55 16.48 17.12
N GLN A 2 -6.25 16.63 16.82
CA GLN A 2 -5.63 16.07 15.60
C GLN A 2 -5.57 14.53 15.54
N ILE A 3 -5.32 13.85 16.66
CA ILE A 3 -5.25 12.37 16.72
C ILE A 3 -6.60 11.72 16.34
N LEU A 4 -7.71 12.28 16.83
CA LEU A 4 -9.05 11.76 16.55
C LEU A 4 -9.40 11.81 15.07
N LYS A 5 -8.99 12.88 14.38
CA LYS A 5 -9.21 13.05 12.94
C LYS A 5 -8.44 12.02 12.12
N PHE A 6 -7.19 11.76 12.48
CA PHE A 6 -6.37 10.73 11.82
C PHE A 6 -6.98 9.33 11.97
N GLU A 7 -7.44 8.99 13.17
CA GLU A 7 -8.10 7.72 13.45
C GLU A 7 -9.42 7.54 12.69
N GLU A 8 -10.18 8.62 12.50
CA GLU A 8 -11.41 8.62 11.69
C GLU A 8 -11.10 8.43 10.19
N GLU A 9 -10.13 9.17 9.67
CA GLU A 9 -9.66 9.03 8.28
C GLU A 9 -9.15 7.60 8.02
N LYS A 10 -8.34 7.06 8.94
CA LYS A 10 -7.85 5.68 8.89
C LYS A 10 -8.99 4.67 8.80
N ARG A 11 -9.98 4.76 9.69
CA ARG A 11 -11.15 3.87 9.69
C ARG A 11 -11.96 3.97 8.41
N HIS A 12 -12.12 5.18 7.87
CA HIS A 12 -12.84 5.40 6.63
C HIS A 12 -12.16 4.69 5.45
N TRP A 13 -10.84 4.83 5.33
CA TRP A 13 -10.07 4.13 4.30
C TRP A 13 -10.11 2.61 4.47
N GLN A 14 -9.93 2.10 5.70
CA GLN A 14 -10.03 0.68 5.98
C GLN A 14 -11.38 0.11 5.55
N ARG A 15 -12.48 0.82 5.82
CA ARG A 15 -13.81 0.38 5.38
C ARG A 15 -13.91 0.26 3.86
N ILE A 16 -13.50 1.29 3.13
CA ILE A 16 -13.52 1.28 1.66
C ILE A 16 -12.71 0.11 1.12
N PHE A 17 -11.55 -0.14 1.71
CA PHE A 17 -10.66 -1.22 1.31
C PHE A 17 -11.24 -2.60 1.59
N THR A 18 -11.83 -2.84 2.76
CA THR A 18 -12.52 -4.10 3.08
C THR A 18 -13.69 -4.36 2.14
N GLU A 19 -14.43 -3.33 1.71
CA GLU A 19 -15.55 -3.49 0.77
C GLU A 19 -15.08 -3.75 -0.68
N ALA A 20 -13.93 -3.17 -1.07
CA ALA A 20 -13.41 -3.22 -2.43
C ALA A 20 -12.48 -4.43 -2.70
N LEU A 21 -11.76 -4.89 -1.69
CA LEU A 21 -10.78 -5.96 -1.84
C LEU A 21 -11.44 -7.31 -1.58
N LYS A 22 -11.41 -8.16 -2.60
CA LYS A 22 -11.88 -9.55 -2.51
C LYS A 22 -10.74 -10.57 -2.42
N GLU A 23 -9.51 -10.09 -2.57
CA GLU A 23 -8.31 -10.91 -2.66
C GLU A 23 -7.44 -10.72 -1.41
N ASP A 24 -6.77 -11.78 -1.00
CA ASP A 24 -5.87 -11.75 0.16
C ASP A 24 -4.51 -11.11 -0.15
N THR A 25 -4.21 -10.85 -1.43
CA THR A 25 -2.92 -10.32 -1.89
C THR A 25 -3.06 -9.00 -2.64
N VAL A 26 -2.29 -7.99 -2.24
CA VAL A 26 -2.35 -6.63 -2.81
C VAL A 26 -0.98 -6.14 -3.26
N ILE A 27 -0.96 -5.42 -4.37
CA ILE A 27 0.20 -4.65 -4.81
C ILE A 27 -0.09 -3.14 -4.74
N ASP A 28 0.73 -2.42 -4.00
CA ASP A 28 0.66 -0.96 -3.89
C ASP A 28 1.76 -0.33 -4.75
N VAL A 29 1.41 0.16 -5.94
CA VAL A 29 2.37 0.68 -6.93
C VAL A 29 2.51 2.18 -6.76
N GLY A 30 3.73 2.69 -6.64
CA GLY A 30 3.95 4.07 -6.17
C GLY A 30 3.63 4.19 -4.68
N THR A 31 4.00 3.17 -3.90
CA THR A 31 3.63 3.05 -2.47
C THR A 31 4.12 4.20 -1.62
N GLY A 32 5.13 4.96 -2.09
CA GLY A 32 5.66 6.08 -1.35
C GLY A 32 6.00 5.65 0.08
N PRO A 33 5.61 6.40 1.12
CA PRO A 33 5.96 6.09 2.51
C PRO A 33 5.31 4.82 3.07
N GLY A 34 4.60 4.05 2.25
CA GLY A 34 4.04 2.77 2.61
C GLY A 34 2.80 2.86 3.48
N ILE A 35 2.20 4.06 3.64
CA ILE A 35 1.04 4.26 4.53
C ILE A 35 -0.11 3.34 4.12
N VAL A 36 -0.43 3.31 2.82
CA VAL A 36 -1.52 2.48 2.29
C VAL A 36 -1.15 1.00 2.38
N ALA A 37 0.08 0.62 2.01
CA ALA A 37 0.55 -0.76 2.14
C ALA A 37 0.51 -1.29 3.58
N LEU A 38 0.84 -0.46 4.57
CA LEU A 38 0.74 -0.79 5.99
C LEU A 38 -0.72 -0.97 6.42
N LEU A 39 -1.64 -0.12 5.95
CA LEU A 39 -3.07 -0.27 6.22
C LEU A 39 -3.63 -1.58 5.69
N PHE A 40 -3.27 -1.99 4.47
CA PHE A 40 -3.66 -3.29 3.92
C PHE A 40 -3.11 -4.45 4.75
N SER A 41 -1.88 -4.33 5.26
CA SER A 41 -1.28 -5.34 6.12
C SER A 41 -1.96 -5.43 7.49
N GLU A 42 -2.39 -4.30 8.07
CA GLU A 42 -3.22 -4.28 9.28
C GLU A 42 -4.57 -4.96 9.08
N LEU A 43 -5.10 -4.95 7.85
CA LEU A 43 -6.33 -5.66 7.47
C LEU A 43 -6.09 -7.16 7.23
N GLY A 44 -4.87 -7.66 7.42
CA GLY A 44 -4.50 -9.07 7.28
C GLY A 44 -4.11 -9.50 5.87
N GLN A 45 -4.00 -8.55 4.92
CA GLN A 45 -3.61 -8.88 3.56
C GLN A 45 -2.09 -9.09 3.43
N ASN A 46 -1.71 -9.89 2.44
CA ASN A 46 -0.34 -10.05 1.98
C ASN A 46 0.00 -8.94 0.99
N VAL A 47 0.86 -7.99 1.40
CA VAL A 47 1.07 -6.76 0.65
C VAL A 47 2.49 -6.66 0.12
N THR A 48 2.59 -6.32 -1.17
CA THR A 48 3.85 -5.87 -1.78
C THR A 48 3.73 -4.41 -2.21
N GLY A 49 4.48 -3.52 -1.57
CA GLY A 49 4.65 -2.14 -2.01
C GLY A 49 5.79 -2.01 -3.03
N VAL A 50 5.55 -1.28 -4.12
CA VAL A 50 6.56 -0.97 -5.14
C VAL A 50 6.70 0.52 -5.31
N ASP A 51 7.92 1.05 -5.34
CA ASP A 51 8.19 2.45 -5.67
C ASP A 51 9.47 2.56 -6.52
N TYR A 52 9.57 3.60 -7.35
CA TYR A 52 10.76 3.84 -8.16
C TYR A 52 11.89 4.50 -7.37
N SER A 53 11.56 5.18 -6.26
CA SER A 53 12.52 6.01 -5.53
C SER A 53 13.38 5.21 -4.54
N GLU A 54 14.69 5.23 -4.77
CA GLU A 54 15.67 4.49 -3.97
C GLU A 54 15.83 4.98 -2.53
N GLY A 55 15.41 6.22 -2.23
CA GLY A 55 15.50 6.82 -0.89
C GLY A 55 14.41 6.38 0.08
N MET A 56 13.34 5.79 -0.44
CA MET A 56 12.12 5.44 0.31
C MET A 56 12.20 4.20 1.21
N PRO A 57 12.95 3.13 0.89
CA PRO A 57 12.97 1.91 1.68
C PRO A 57 13.28 2.16 3.16
N ARG A 58 14.12 3.14 3.51
CA ARG A 58 14.54 3.33 4.91
C ARG A 58 13.42 3.75 5.85
N ASN A 59 12.55 4.68 5.45
CA ASN A 59 11.47 5.13 6.33
C ASN A 59 10.37 4.08 6.44
N VAL A 60 10.11 3.43 5.32
CA VAL A 60 9.13 2.38 5.20
C VAL A 60 9.51 1.14 6.02
N LEU A 61 10.77 0.72 5.94
CA LEU A 61 11.30 -0.41 6.73
C LEU A 61 11.22 -0.12 8.23
N LYS A 62 11.58 1.10 8.66
CA LYS A 62 11.44 1.51 10.07
C LYS A 62 9.99 1.45 10.55
N ASN A 63 9.05 1.94 9.72
CA ASN A 63 7.63 1.96 10.08
C ASN A 63 7.06 0.55 10.20
N LYS A 64 7.36 -0.35 9.23
CA LYS A 64 6.86 -1.73 9.30
C LYS A 64 7.44 -2.49 10.49
N GLU A 65 8.70 -2.24 10.84
CA GLU A 65 9.36 -2.86 12.00
C GLU A 65 8.75 -2.35 13.31
N ALA A 66 8.54 -1.04 13.44
CA ALA A 66 7.92 -0.43 14.61
C ALA A 66 6.47 -0.92 14.83
N LEU A 67 5.74 -1.20 13.76
CA LEU A 67 4.35 -1.67 13.80
C LEU A 67 4.24 -3.21 13.80
N GLY A 68 5.34 -3.94 13.58
CA GLY A 68 5.34 -5.40 13.47
C GLY A 68 4.56 -5.95 12.28
N LEU A 69 4.44 -5.17 11.19
CA LEU A 69 3.58 -5.51 10.05
C LEU A 69 4.36 -6.19 8.91
N PRO A 70 3.87 -7.33 8.39
CA PRO A 70 4.54 -8.09 7.34
C PRO A 70 4.27 -7.49 5.95
N VAL A 71 4.95 -6.39 5.61
CA VAL A 71 4.92 -5.79 4.27
C VAL A 71 6.22 -6.05 3.52
N ASN A 72 6.09 -6.50 2.26
CA ASN A 72 7.19 -6.65 1.32
C ASN A 72 7.37 -5.35 0.52
N PHE A 73 8.59 -4.82 0.45
CA PHE A 73 8.88 -3.61 -0.33
C PHE A 73 9.90 -3.90 -1.41
N ARG A 74 9.63 -3.42 -2.62
CA ARG A 74 10.51 -3.58 -3.78
C ARG A 74 10.71 -2.24 -4.47
N ILE A 75 11.95 -1.97 -4.89
CA ILE A 75 12.21 -0.89 -5.84
C ILE A 75 11.85 -1.43 -7.22
N GLY A 76 11.04 -0.71 -7.97
CA GLY A 76 10.59 -1.18 -9.28
C GLY A 76 9.87 -0.10 -10.08
N ASP A 77 10.04 -0.19 -11.38
CA ASP A 77 9.30 0.61 -12.35
C ASP A 77 7.90 0.01 -12.52
N ALA A 78 6.88 0.82 -12.22
CA ALA A 78 5.47 0.46 -12.34
C ALA A 78 5.10 -0.05 -13.74
N GLU A 79 5.76 0.45 -14.77
CA GLU A 79 5.49 0.11 -16.18
C GLU A 79 6.19 -1.19 -16.62
N LYS A 80 7.13 -1.70 -15.83
CA LYS A 80 7.94 -2.90 -16.13
C LYS A 80 7.77 -4.01 -15.10
N LEU A 81 6.72 -3.94 -14.29
CA LEU A 81 6.45 -4.94 -13.29
C LEU A 81 6.26 -6.32 -13.93
N PRO A 82 6.97 -7.37 -13.47
CA PRO A 82 6.87 -8.73 -14.02
C PRO A 82 5.62 -9.46 -13.48
N PHE A 83 4.48 -8.77 -13.49
CA PHE A 83 3.21 -9.33 -13.02
C PHE A 83 2.26 -9.47 -14.21
N ALA A 84 1.58 -10.61 -14.27
CA ALA A 84 0.56 -10.84 -15.28
C ALA A 84 -0.56 -9.79 -15.14
N HIS A 85 -1.10 -9.36 -16.28
CA HIS A 85 -2.24 -8.44 -16.32
C HIS A 85 -3.38 -9.00 -15.43
N ASN A 86 -3.92 -8.18 -14.53
CA ASN A 86 -5.01 -8.51 -13.58
C ASN A 86 -4.67 -9.38 -12.35
N SER A 87 -3.40 -9.58 -11.98
CA SER A 87 -3.08 -10.37 -10.78
C SER A 87 -3.21 -9.64 -9.44
N PHE A 88 -3.44 -8.32 -9.43
CA PHE A 88 -3.52 -7.54 -8.18
C PHE A 88 -4.50 -6.37 -8.27
N ALA A 89 -5.18 -6.08 -7.15
CA ALA A 89 -5.99 -4.88 -7.00
C ALA A 89 -5.07 -3.65 -6.88
N SER A 90 -4.85 -2.94 -8.00
CA SER A 90 -4.20 -1.62 -7.99
C SER A 90 -5.12 -0.61 -7.31
N ASN A 91 -4.60 0.19 -6.37
CA ASN A 91 -5.37 1.29 -5.76
C ASN A 91 -5.96 2.21 -6.86
N PRO A 92 -7.30 2.34 -6.97
CA PRO A 92 -7.94 3.13 -8.03
C PRO A 92 -7.59 4.62 -7.99
N ALA A 93 -7.08 5.15 -6.86
CA ALA A 93 -6.58 6.53 -6.80
C ALA A 93 -5.35 6.77 -7.69
N ILE A 94 -4.59 5.73 -8.02
CA ILE A 94 -3.35 5.81 -8.82
C ILE A 94 -3.65 5.79 -10.33
N ARG A 95 -4.82 5.25 -10.73
CA ARG A 95 -5.24 5.20 -12.14
C ARG A 95 -5.53 6.56 -12.78
N LYS A 96 -5.68 7.64 -12.01
CA LYS A 96 -6.05 8.98 -12.54
C LYS A 96 -4.87 9.89 -12.92
N LYS A 97 -3.62 9.41 -12.88
CA LYS A 97 -2.44 10.22 -13.25
C LYS A 97 -1.62 9.71 -14.43
N VAL A 98 -2.08 8.63 -15.06
CA VAL A 98 -1.44 8.05 -16.26
C VAL A 98 -2.44 8.16 -17.41
N SER A 99 -2.66 9.38 -17.88
CA SER A 99 -3.38 9.72 -19.12
C SER A 99 -2.96 11.10 -19.58
#